data_AF-A0A535P107-F1
#
_entry.id   AF-A0A535P107-F1
#
_cell.length_a   1.000
_cell.length_b   1.000
_cell.length_c   1.000
_cell.angle_alpha   90.00
_cell.angle_beta   90.00
_cell.angle_gamma   90.00
#
_symmetry.space_group_name_H-M   'P 1'
#
loop_
_entity.id
_entity.type
_entity.pdbx_description
1 polymer ?
#
loop_
_entity_poly.entity_id
_entity_poly.type
_entity_poly.pdbx_seq_one_letter_code
_entity_poly.pdbx_strand_id
1 'polypeptide(L)'
;MAKHAELPSDYPPPAVEVRLIGRIVDLRGKRVLEIGAGDGRLTIQYASLASSVVAIEPDPANVALARESASATGITNSSFKVGTAERVRMGGGAFDIALFSWSL
;
A
#
# COMPACT_ATOMS: atom_id res chain seq x y z
N MET A 1 -19.88 -0.25 -20.90
CA MET A 1 -18.63 0.50 -21.14
C MET A 1 -18.89 1.97 -20.79
N ALA A 2 -18.89 2.31 -19.51
CA ALA A 2 -19.05 3.69 -19.07
C ALA A 2 -17.65 4.31 -18.91
N LYS A 3 -17.40 5.39 -19.66
CA LYS A 3 -16.21 6.24 -19.52
C LYS A 3 -16.18 6.79 -18.10
N HIS A 4 -15.17 6.41 -17.30
CA HIS A 4 -14.77 7.25 -16.17
C HIS A 4 -14.14 8.50 -16.77
N ALA A 5 -14.74 9.65 -16.50
CA ALA A 5 -14.04 10.92 -16.70
C ALA A 5 -12.90 10.96 -15.67
N GLU A 6 -11.66 10.90 -16.13
CA GLU A 6 -10.49 11.17 -15.28
C GLU A 6 -10.54 12.65 -14.89
N LEU A 7 -11.07 12.93 -13.70
CA LEU A 7 -10.70 14.14 -12.98
C LEU A 7 -9.18 14.08 -12.73
N PRO A 8 -8.46 15.22 -12.74
CA PRO A 8 -7.08 15.23 -12.27
C PRO A 8 -7.09 14.69 -10.85
N SER A 9 -6.43 13.56 -10.64
CA SER A 9 -6.28 13.00 -9.31
C SER A 9 -5.46 13.97 -8.47
N ASP A 10 -5.90 14.28 -7.25
CA ASP A 10 -5.08 15.00 -6.27
C ASP A 10 -3.80 14.20 -5.88
N TYR A 11 -3.72 12.93 -6.30
CA TYR A 11 -2.52 12.14 -6.12
C TYR A 11 -1.37 12.60 -7.04
N PRO A 12 -0.13 12.61 -6.53
CA PRO A 12 1.05 12.79 -7.36
C PRO A 12 1.11 11.74 -8.49
N PRO A 13 1.77 12.06 -9.62
CA PRO A 13 2.03 11.09 -10.67
C PRO A 13 2.74 9.83 -10.13
N PRO A 14 2.57 8.66 -10.78
CA PRO A 14 3.25 7.44 -10.37
C PRO A 14 4.76 7.62 -10.16
N ALA A 15 5.31 6.86 -9.23
CA ALA A 15 6.70 6.86 -8.77
C ALA A 15 7.20 8.15 -8.08
N VAL A 16 6.44 9.25 -8.08
CA VAL A 16 6.85 10.48 -7.36
C VAL A 16 6.96 10.22 -5.87
N GLU A 17 5.92 9.64 -5.26
CA GLU A 17 5.92 9.33 -3.82
C GLU A 17 6.99 8.30 -3.46
N VAL A 18 7.14 7.22 -4.24
CA VAL A 18 8.18 6.20 -4.01
C VAL A 18 9.57 6.81 -4.00
N ARG A 19 9.85 7.75 -4.93
CA ARG A 19 11.13 8.47 -4.97
C ARG A 19 11.32 9.37 -3.76
N LEU A 20 10.27 10.03 -3.27
CA LEU A 20 10.35 10.87 -2.07
C LEU A 20 10.59 10.03 -0.81
N ILE A 21 9.90 8.91 -0.65
CA ILE A 21 10.13 7.95 0.44
C ILE A 21 11.58 7.47 0.40
N GLY A 22 12.10 7.11 -0.78
CA GLY A 22 13.48 6.67 -0.99
C GLY A 22 14.56 7.69 -0.64
N ARG A 23 14.21 8.98 -0.49
CA ARG A 23 15.14 10.02 0.01
C ARG A 23 15.26 10.04 1.53
N ILE A 24 14.29 9.45 2.23
CA ILE A 24 14.19 9.45 3.68
C ILE A 24 14.60 8.07 4.23
N VAL A 25 14.17 7.00 3.56
CA VAL A 25 14.41 5.62 4.00
C VAL A 25 14.58 4.66 2.83
N ASP A 26 15.52 3.72 2.93
CA ASP A 26 15.65 2.63 1.96
C ASP A 26 14.66 1.51 2.28
N LEU A 27 13.71 1.28 1.37
CA LEU A 27 12.72 0.21 1.47
C LEU A 27 13.29 -1.16 1.08
N ARG A 28 14.48 -1.21 0.45
CA ARG A 28 15.03 -2.45 -0.09
C ARG A 28 15.23 -3.51 0.99
N GLY A 29 14.59 -4.66 0.80
CA GLY A 29 14.68 -5.80 1.72
C GLY A 29 14.03 -5.56 3.09
N LYS A 30 13.26 -4.49 3.28
CA LYS A 30 12.57 -4.18 4.54
C LYS A 30 11.21 -4.85 4.62
N ARG A 31 10.78 -5.19 5.83
CA ARG A 31 9.40 -5.59 6.15
C ARG A 31 8.62 -4.34 6.49
N VAL A 32 7.64 -4.02 5.65
CA VAL A 32 6.88 -2.77 5.73
C VAL A 32 5.48 -3.05 6.25
N LEU A 33 5.04 -2.23 7.20
CA LEU A 33 3.64 -2.08 7.57
C LEU A 33 3.12 -0.79 6.94
N GLU A 34 2.05 -0.87 6.14
CA GLU A 34 1.35 0.31 5.63
C GLU A 34 -0.01 0.44 6.30
N ILE A 35 -0.30 1.63 6.82
CA ILE A 35 -1.54 1.94 7.53
C ILE A 35 -2.39 2.87 6.69
N GLY A 36 -3.63 2.44 6.41
CA GLY A 36 -4.58 3.12 5.51
C GLY A 36 -4.13 3.01 4.05
N ALA A 37 -4.07 1.78 3.55
CA ALA A 37 -3.57 1.47 2.22
C ALA A 37 -4.54 1.84 1.09
N GLY A 38 -5.81 2.14 1.40
CA GLY A 38 -6.83 2.40 0.39
C GLY A 38 -6.95 1.25 -0.61
N ASP A 39 -7.05 1.60 -1.89
CA ASP A 39 -7.07 0.68 -3.02
C ASP A 39 -5.68 0.13 -3.41
N GLY A 40 -4.67 0.32 -2.57
CA GLY A 40 -3.31 -0.19 -2.79
C GLY A 40 -2.47 0.63 -3.77
N ARG A 41 -2.94 1.81 -4.21
CA ARG A 41 -2.25 2.70 -5.17
C ARG A 41 -0.76 2.89 -4.86
N LEU A 42 -0.41 3.17 -3.61
CA LEU A 42 1.00 3.35 -3.21
C LEU A 42 1.69 2.00 -3.00
N THR A 43 1.04 1.08 -2.27
CA THR A 43 1.57 -0.25 -1.96
C THR A 43 2.11 -0.95 -3.21
N ILE A 44 1.34 -0.96 -4.29
CA ILE A 44 1.70 -1.65 -5.54
C ILE A 44 2.94 -1.05 -6.19
N GLN A 45 3.19 0.26 -6.02
CA GLN A 45 4.32 0.94 -6.63
C GLN A 45 5.65 0.66 -5.93
N TYR A 46 5.64 0.39 -4.62
CA TYR A 46 6.89 0.14 -3.87
C TYR A 46 7.06 -1.30 -3.40
N ALA A 47 6.01 -2.14 -3.41
CA ALA A 47 6.05 -3.47 -2.83
C ALA A 47 7.22 -4.30 -3.37
N SER A 48 7.53 -4.23 -4.67
CA SER A 48 8.65 -4.96 -5.29
C SER A 48 10.04 -4.58 -4.76
N LEU A 49 10.19 -3.42 -4.12
CA LEU A 49 11.42 -3.01 -3.44
C LEU A 49 11.54 -3.67 -2.06
N ALA A 50 10.42 -3.86 -1.36
CA ALA A 50 10.38 -4.41 -0.01
C ALA A 50 10.60 -5.92 0.02
N SER A 51 11.02 -6.45 1.17
CA SER A 51 11.00 -7.91 1.39
C SER A 51 9.57 -8.42 1.52
N SER A 52 8.72 -7.71 2.25
CA SER A 52 7.30 -8.02 2.40
C SER A 52 6.52 -6.78 2.85
N VAL A 53 5.26 -6.69 2.44
CA VAL A 53 4.35 -5.63 2.89
C VAL A 53 3.11 -6.23 3.57
N VAL A 54 2.75 -5.72 4.74
CA VAL A 54 1.41 -5.87 5.31
C VAL A 54 0.73 -4.52 5.23
N ALA A 55 -0.35 -4.45 4.47
CA ALA A 55 -1.12 -3.24 4.23
C ALA A 55 -2.49 -3.37 4.91
N ILE A 56 -2.85 -2.40 5.74
CA ILE A 56 -4.12 -2.41 6.47
C ILE A 56 -5.02 -1.29 5.98
N GLU A 57 -6.31 -1.58 5.89
CA GLU A 57 -7.32 -0.64 5.40
C GLU A 57 -8.67 -0.99 6.06
N PRO A 58 -9.39 -0.02 6.68
CA PRO A 58 -10.67 -0.30 7.31
C PRO A 58 -11.79 -0.67 6.34
N ASP A 59 -11.82 -0.13 5.11
CA ASP A 59 -12.88 -0.40 4.15
C ASP A 59 -12.65 -1.73 3.39
N PRO A 60 -13.53 -2.75 3.54
CA PRO A 60 -13.42 -4.00 2.81
C PRO A 60 -13.47 -3.86 1.28
N ALA A 61 -14.15 -2.84 0.75
CA ALA A 61 -14.24 -2.60 -0.69
C ALA A 61 -12.88 -2.15 -1.24
N ASN A 62 -12.20 -1.24 -0.54
CA ASN A 62 -10.84 -0.81 -0.88
C ASN A 62 -9.85 -1.97 -0.81
N VAL A 63 -9.94 -2.83 0.21
CA VAL A 63 -9.10 -4.04 0.30
C VAL A 63 -9.33 -4.98 -0.88
N ALA A 64 -10.57 -5.13 -1.36
CA ALA A 64 -10.86 -5.95 -2.54
C ALA A 64 -10.20 -5.36 -3.80
N LEU A 65 -10.31 -4.05 -4.02
CA LEU A 65 -9.66 -3.34 -5.12
C LEU A 65 -8.13 -3.43 -5.05
N ALA A 66 -7.57 -3.33 -3.85
CA ALA A 66 -6.13 -3.45 -3.63
C ALA A 66 -5.59 -4.83 -3.99
N ARG A 67 -6.33 -5.89 -3.63
CA ARG A 67 -5.99 -7.27 -3.98
C ARG A 67 -6.08 -7.50 -5.49
N GLU A 68 -7.13 -7.00 -6.13
CA GLU A 68 -7.28 -7.06 -7.58
C GLU A 68 -6.12 -6.34 -8.28
N SER A 69 -5.80 -5.13 -7.84
CA SER A 69 -4.74 -4.31 -8.42
C SER A 69 -3.35 -4.93 -8.22
N ALA A 70 -3.08 -5.53 -7.05
CA ALA A 70 -1.84 -6.28 -6.81
C ALA A 70 -1.74 -7.52 -7.70
N SER A 71 -2.85 -8.26 -7.87
CA SER A 71 -2.89 -9.41 -8.78
C SER A 71 -2.67 -8.98 -10.23
N ALA A 72 -3.29 -7.89 -10.68
CA ALA A 72 -3.16 -7.38 -12.04
C ALA A 72 -1.75 -6.88 -12.37
N THR A 73 -0.98 -6.46 -11.36
CA THR A 73 0.39 -5.96 -11.49
C THR A 73 1.46 -6.99 -11.14
N GLY A 74 1.07 -8.21 -10.77
CA GLY A 74 2.00 -9.30 -10.44
C GLY A 74 2.72 -9.13 -9.09
N ILE A 75 2.22 -8.26 -8.21
CA ILE A 75 2.76 -8.09 -6.87
C ILE A 75 2.31 -9.26 -6.00
N THR A 76 3.28 -10.03 -5.50
CA THR A 76 3.04 -11.25 -4.72
C THR A 76 3.54 -11.16 -3.28
N ASN A 77 4.33 -10.14 -2.94
CA ASN A 77 4.94 -9.97 -1.62
C ASN A 77 4.17 -9.00 -0.71
N SER A 78 2.89 -8.74 -1.01
CA SER A 78 2.01 -7.88 -0.22
C SER A 78 0.78 -8.63 0.30
N SER A 79 0.38 -8.38 1.54
CA SER A 79 -0.87 -8.85 2.13
C SER A 79 -1.76 -7.68 2.54
N PHE A 80 -2.96 -7.59 1.96
CA PHE A 80 -3.96 -6.59 2.32
C PHE A 80 -4.96 -7.15 3.33
N LYS A 81 -5.11 -6.46 4.47
CA LYS A 81 -5.97 -6.87 5.58
C LYS A 81 -7.02 -5.80 5.88
N VAL A 82 -8.26 -6.25 6.08
CA VAL A 82 -9.33 -5.39 6.58
C VAL A 82 -9.10 -5.13 8.07
N GLY A 83 -9.02 -3.87 8.48
CA GLY A 83 -8.95 -3.48 9.88
C GLY A 83 -8.21 -2.16 10.12
N THR A 84 -8.26 -1.71 11.36
CA THR A 84 -7.58 -0.49 11.83
C THR A 84 -6.29 -0.85 12.57
N ALA A 85 -5.35 0.11 12.70
CA ALA A 85 -4.07 -0.10 13.36
C ALA A 85 -4.20 -0.59 14.80
N GLU A 86 -5.27 -0.18 15.50
CA GLU A 86 -5.54 -0.50 16.90
C GLU A 86 -6.08 -1.92 17.11
N ARG A 87 -6.68 -2.52 16.06
CA ARG A 87 -7.48 -3.76 16.19
C ARG A 87 -6.97 -4.90 15.33
N VAL A 88 -6.24 -4.61 14.26
CA VAL A 88 -5.82 -5.63 13.31
C VAL A 88 -4.73 -6.53 13.89
N ARG A 89 -4.96 -7.84 13.84
CA ARG A 89 -3.95 -8.82 14.22
C ARG A 89 -2.97 -9.01 13.07
N MET A 90 -1.77 -8.43 13.23
CA MET A 90 -0.75 -8.44 12.18
C MET A 90 0.05 -9.76 12.13
N GLY A 91 -0.09 -10.63 13.14
CA GLY A 91 0.80 -11.77 13.35
C GLY A 91 1.99 -11.38 14.23
N GLY A 92 2.77 -12.36 14.69
CA GLY A 92 3.99 -12.09 15.45
C GLY A 92 5.16 -11.70 14.55
N GLY A 93 5.99 -10.75 15.00
CA GLY A 93 7.19 -10.29 14.28
C GLY A 93 7.28 -8.76 14.23
N ALA A 94 8.51 -8.22 14.20
CA ALA A 94 8.74 -6.79 14.04
C ALA A 94 8.58 -6.35 12.57
N PHE A 95 8.18 -5.11 12.35
CA PHE A 95 8.35 -4.41 11.08
C PHE A 95 9.58 -3.53 11.16
N ASP A 96 10.23 -3.31 10.04
CA ASP A 96 11.39 -2.41 9.98
C ASP A 96 10.95 -0.96 9.70
N ILE A 97 9.81 -0.80 9.02
CA ILE A 97 9.24 0.50 8.63
C ILE A 97 7.72 0.45 8.77
N ALA A 98 7.13 1.51 9.34
CA ALA A 98 5.71 1.80 9.24
C ALA A 98 5.50 3.00 8.31
N LEU A 99 4.65 2.87 7.29
CA LEU A 99 4.32 3.91 6.33
C LEU A 99 2.88 4.40 6.52
N PHE A 100 2.74 5.72 6.53
CA PHE A 100 1.49 6.47 6.46
C PHE A 100 1.63 7.44 5.29
N SER A 101 0.77 7.35 4.29
CA SER A 101 0.86 8.17 3.08
C SER A 101 -0.28 9.19 3.04
N TRP A 102 -1.51 8.69 2.96
CA TRP A 102 -2.75 9.47 2.90
C TRP A 102 -3.80 8.86 3.85
N SER A 103 -3.34 8.47 5.04
CA SER A 103 -4.17 7.80 6.04
C SER A 103 -4.55 8.73 7.17
N LEU A 104 -5.83 9.09 7.25
CA LEU A 104 -6.50 9.76 8.36
C LEU A 104 -7.97 9.32 8.45
#